data_AF-A0A920SIP3-F1
#
_entry.id   AF-A0A920SIP3-F1
#
_cell.length_a   1.000
_cell.length_b   1.000
_cell.length_c   1.000
_cell.angle_alpha   90.00
_cell.angle_beta   90.00
_cell.angle_gamma   90.00
#
_symmetry.space_group_name_H-M   'P 1'
#
loop_
_entity.id
_entity.type
_entity.pdbx_description
1 polymer ?
#
loop_
_entity_poly.entity_id
_entity_poly.type
_entity_poly.pdbx_seq_one_letter_code
_entity_poly.pdbx_strand_id
1 'polypeptide(L)'
;MYRRPTGPLGTQQIKKWPDEVKGERLREQLSSSAVTCLFERAVWSVERGFRIDTVGPAGVETWEAERLLVASGTTERVIPFPGWTLPGVMGLAATTALLKSQRVLPGQRPVVAGSGPLLWAVASGIVAGGGMPAAVIDWQIPVVGCHRCQRFCQDRAIF
;
A
#
# COMPACT_ATOMS: atom_id res chain seq x y z
N MET A 1 -10.65 -6.71 6.10
CA MET A 1 -12.07 -6.70 5.69
C MET A 1 -12.45 -5.25 5.40
N TYR A 2 -12.50 -4.84 4.13
CA TYR A 2 -12.97 -3.51 3.75
C TYR A 2 -14.50 -3.50 3.79
N ARG A 3 -15.09 -2.55 4.53
CA ARG A 3 -16.55 -2.37 4.60
C ARG A 3 -16.90 -1.10 3.84
N ARG A 4 -17.71 -1.24 2.78
CA ARG A 4 -18.09 -0.13 1.89
C ARG A 4 -18.75 1.00 2.71
N PRO A 5 -18.30 2.27 2.57
CA PRO A 5 -18.96 3.41 3.19
C PRO A 5 -20.42 3.57 2.74
N THR A 6 -21.28 4.05 3.63
CA THR A 6 -22.73 4.24 3.40
C THR A 6 -23.10 5.54 2.67
N GLY A 7 -22.12 6.40 2.35
CA GLY A 7 -22.32 7.67 1.64
C GLY A 7 -21.76 7.68 0.20
N PRO A 8 -22.11 8.69 -0.62
CA PRO A 8 -21.53 8.84 -1.95
C PRO A 8 -20.01 9.04 -1.86
N LEU A 9 -19.25 8.23 -2.60
CA LEU A 9 -17.83 8.48 -2.80
C LEU A 9 -17.71 9.71 -3.70
N GLY A 10 -17.04 10.76 -3.23
CA GLY A 10 -16.72 11.90 -4.07
C GLY A 10 -15.85 11.44 -5.24
N THR A 11 -16.39 11.47 -6.45
CA THR A 11 -15.66 11.14 -7.68
C THR A 11 -14.92 12.36 -8.19
N GLN A 12 -13.91 12.80 -7.45
CA GLN A 12 -12.90 13.68 -8.04
C GLN A 12 -11.90 12.81 -8.78
N GLN A 13 -11.93 12.87 -10.11
CA GLN A 13 -10.97 12.19 -10.96
C GLN A 13 -9.60 12.85 -10.83
N ILE A 14 -8.63 12.12 -10.30
CA ILE A 14 -7.24 12.56 -10.17
C ILE A 14 -6.56 12.47 -11.56
N LYS A 15 -5.79 13.51 -11.95
CA LYS A 15 -4.97 13.50 -13.18
C LYS A 15 -3.91 12.39 -13.14
N LYS A 16 -3.42 11.98 -14.32
CA LYS A 16 -2.38 10.93 -14.48
C LYS A 16 -1.18 11.20 -13.56
N TRP A 17 -0.74 10.20 -12.80
CA TRP A 17 0.40 10.35 -11.90
C TRP A 17 1.72 10.40 -12.69
N PRO A 18 2.69 11.25 -12.34
CA PRO A 18 4.00 11.27 -13.00
C PRO A 18 4.72 9.91 -13.02
N ASP A 19 4.55 9.13 -11.95
CA ASP A 19 5.11 7.78 -11.83
C ASP A 19 4.56 6.80 -12.89
N GLU A 20 3.36 7.03 -13.42
CA GLU A 20 2.76 6.16 -14.45
C GLU A 20 3.62 6.16 -15.71
N VAL A 21 4.10 7.32 -16.17
CA VAL A 21 4.93 7.43 -17.38
C VAL A 21 6.26 6.71 -17.21
N LYS A 22 6.90 6.87 -16.05
CA LYS A 22 8.14 6.15 -15.73
C LYS A 22 7.90 4.63 -15.71
N GLY A 23 6.76 4.20 -15.15
CA GLY A 23 6.36 2.80 -15.12
C GLY A 23 6.02 2.22 -16.49
N GLU A 24 5.41 2.98 -17.39
CA GLU A 24 5.13 2.59 -18.77
C GLU A 24 6.42 2.31 -19.52
N ARG A 25 7.38 3.23 -19.44
CA ARG A 25 8.71 3.06 -20.07
C ARG A 25 9.43 1.80 -19.60
N LEU A 26 9.38 1.49 -18.30
CA LEU A 26 10.01 0.27 -17.76
C LEU A 26 9.33 -1.01 -18.27
N ARG A 27 7.99 -1.00 -18.43
CA ARG A 27 7.24 -2.13 -19.00
C ARG A 27 7.56 -2.34 -20.46
N GLU A 28 7.68 -1.27 -21.24
CA GLU A 28 8.11 -1.32 -22.64
C GLU A 28 9.51 -1.93 -22.75
N GLN A 29 10.47 -1.46 -21.94
CA GLN A 29 11.82 -2.00 -21.90
C GLN A 29 11.83 -3.50 -21.55
N LEU A 30 11.07 -3.91 -20.54
CA LEU A 30 10.94 -5.32 -20.15
C LEU A 30 10.35 -6.17 -21.29
N SER A 31 9.31 -5.67 -21.97
CA SER A 31 8.66 -6.37 -23.08
C SER A 31 9.58 -6.60 -24.28
N SER A 32 10.56 -5.72 -24.48
CA SER A 32 11.57 -5.82 -25.55
C SER A 32 12.82 -6.62 -25.16
N SER A 33 12.89 -7.11 -23.93
CA SER A 33 14.06 -7.82 -23.40
C SER A 33 14.00 -9.33 -23.64
N ALA A 34 15.12 -10.02 -23.42
CA ALA A 34 15.19 -11.48 -23.47
C ALA A 34 14.63 -12.16 -22.20
N VAL A 35 14.07 -11.40 -21.24
CA VAL A 35 13.56 -11.93 -19.97
C VAL A 35 12.20 -12.58 -20.18
N THR A 36 12.11 -13.89 -19.90
CA THR A 36 10.83 -14.60 -19.85
C THR A 36 10.00 -14.10 -18.66
N CYS A 37 8.89 -13.43 -18.95
CA CYS A 37 7.96 -12.93 -17.94
C CYS A 37 6.77 -13.87 -17.79
N LEU A 38 6.62 -14.46 -16.61
CA LEU A 38 5.53 -15.36 -16.27
C LEU A 38 4.60 -14.70 -15.24
N PHE A 39 3.46 -14.20 -15.69
CA PHE A 39 2.44 -13.57 -14.83
C PHE A 39 1.40 -14.59 -14.35
N GLU A 40 0.55 -14.15 -13.41
CA GLU A 40 -0.53 -14.99 -12.83
C GLU A 40 -0.01 -16.28 -12.18
N ARG A 41 1.25 -16.25 -11.74
CA ARG A 41 1.93 -17.37 -11.11
C ARG A 41 2.43 -16.96 -9.73
N ALA A 42 1.95 -17.66 -8.71
CA ALA A 42 2.33 -17.46 -7.32
C ALA A 42 3.44 -18.46 -6.95
N VAL A 43 4.58 -17.96 -6.49
CA VAL A 43 5.58 -18.78 -5.80
C VAL A 43 5.06 -19.01 -4.37
N TRP A 44 4.92 -20.26 -3.97
CA TRP A 44 4.41 -20.61 -2.63
C TRP A 44 5.47 -21.30 -1.76
N SER A 45 6.49 -21.91 -2.37
CA SER A 45 7.61 -22.54 -1.67
C SER A 45 8.93 -22.29 -2.39
N VAL A 46 10.00 -22.12 -1.61
CA VAL A 46 11.40 -22.11 -2.07
C VAL A 46 12.20 -22.99 -1.13
N GLU A 47 12.74 -24.08 -1.65
CA GLU A 47 13.55 -25.03 -0.90
C GLU A 47 15.06 -24.79 -1.10
N ARG A 48 15.88 -25.59 -0.39
CA ARG A 48 17.33 -25.59 -0.58
C ARG A 48 17.68 -25.95 -2.02
N GLY A 49 18.75 -25.35 -2.55
CA GLY A 49 19.14 -25.52 -3.95
C GLY A 49 18.27 -24.74 -4.94
N PHE A 50 17.45 -23.79 -4.46
CA PHE A 50 16.55 -22.97 -5.29
C PHE A 50 15.60 -23.79 -6.16
N ARG A 51 15.10 -24.89 -5.59
CA ARG A 51 13.87 -25.51 -6.06
C ARG A 51 12.71 -24.61 -5.65
N ILE A 52 11.92 -24.18 -6.62
CA ILE A 52 10.87 -23.18 -6.48
C ILE A 52 9.56 -23.81 -6.93
N ASP A 53 8.60 -23.91 -6.02
CA ASP A 53 7.27 -24.42 -6.35
C ASP A 53 6.31 -23.25 -6.57
N THR A 54 5.57 -23.35 -7.67
CA THR A 54 4.67 -22.32 -8.15
C THR A 54 3.29 -22.87 -8.44
N VAL A 55 2.27 -22.01 -8.34
CA VAL A 55 0.91 -22.29 -8.80
C VAL A 55 0.58 -21.25 -9.86
N GLY A 56 0.24 -21.70 -11.06
CA GLY A 56 -0.17 -20.85 -12.19
C GLY A 56 -1.40 -21.38 -12.90
N PRO A 57 -1.73 -20.84 -14.09
CA PRO A 57 -2.93 -21.23 -14.84
C PRO A 57 -2.99 -22.72 -15.23
N ALA A 58 -1.84 -23.37 -15.38
CA ALA A 58 -1.72 -24.79 -15.69
C ALA A 58 -1.69 -25.71 -14.46
N GLY A 59 -1.79 -25.15 -13.25
CA GLY A 59 -1.68 -25.88 -11.98
C GLY A 59 -0.34 -25.68 -11.30
N VAL A 60 0.14 -26.73 -10.61
CA VAL A 60 1.36 -26.69 -9.82
C VAL A 60 2.57 -27.02 -10.71
N GLU A 61 3.62 -26.21 -10.62
CA GLU A 61 4.86 -26.37 -11.38
C GLU A 61 6.07 -26.19 -10.46
N THR A 62 7.10 -27.02 -10.63
CA THR A 62 8.39 -26.92 -9.94
C THR A 62 9.46 -26.44 -10.90
N TRP A 63 10.27 -25.48 -10.43
CA TRP A 63 11.37 -24.86 -11.16
C TRP A 63 12.67 -25.03 -10.38
N GLU A 64 13.80 -25.04 -11.09
CA GLU A 64 15.13 -25.01 -10.49
C GLU A 64 15.90 -23.83 -11.08
N ALA A 65 16.72 -23.18 -10.26
CA ALA A 65 17.53 -22.04 -10.67
C ALA A 65 18.93 -22.10 -10.04
N GLU A 66 19.95 -21.62 -10.75
CA GLU A 66 21.28 -21.51 -10.15
C GLU A 66 21.36 -20.38 -9.13
N ARG A 67 20.55 -19.33 -9.31
CA ARG A 67 20.51 -18.11 -8.48
C ARG A 67 19.07 -17.63 -8.36
N LEU A 68 18.72 -17.11 -7.18
CA LEU A 68 17.39 -16.58 -6.90
C LEU A 68 17.48 -15.14 -6.37
N LEU A 69 16.80 -14.22 -7.04
CA LEU A 69 16.55 -12.86 -6.55
C LEU A 69 15.11 -12.78 -6.05
N VAL A 70 14.92 -12.44 -4.77
CA VAL A 70 13.58 -12.28 -4.18
C VAL A 70 13.21 -10.80 -4.15
N ALA A 71 12.12 -10.47 -4.83
CA ALA A 71 11.56 -9.12 -4.90
C ALA A 71 10.05 -9.12 -4.65
N SER A 72 9.59 -9.89 -3.65
CA SER A 72 8.15 -10.08 -3.31
C SER A 72 7.47 -8.85 -2.72
N GLY A 73 8.20 -7.74 -2.54
CA GLY A 73 7.69 -6.51 -1.95
C GLY A 73 7.56 -6.57 -0.44
N THR A 74 6.67 -5.74 0.11
CA THR A 74 6.45 -5.59 1.55
C THR A 74 4.96 -5.50 1.84
N THR A 75 4.53 -6.02 2.99
CA THR A 75 3.14 -5.89 3.46
C THR A 75 3.03 -4.79 4.51
N GLU A 76 1.91 -4.07 4.52
CA GLU A 76 1.62 -3.13 5.59
C GLU A 76 1.24 -3.90 6.87
N ARG A 77 1.70 -3.42 8.03
CA ARG A 77 1.33 -3.96 9.33
C ARG A 77 0.16 -3.17 9.89
N VAL A 78 -0.99 -3.81 10.05
CA VAL A 78 -2.19 -3.21 10.68
C VAL A 78 -2.12 -3.41 12.20
N ILE A 79 -2.32 -2.34 12.96
CA ILE A 79 -2.38 -2.37 14.43
C ILE A 79 -3.86 -2.24 14.82
N PRO A 80 -4.49 -3.27 15.41
CA PRO A 80 -5.89 -3.21 15.84
C PRO A 80 -6.11 -2.19 16.96
N PHE A 81 -7.18 -1.41 16.87
CA PHE A 81 -7.65 -0.47 17.91
C PHE A 81 -9.18 -0.37 17.85
N PRO A 82 -9.91 -0.03 18.93
CA PRO A 82 -11.37 0.07 18.88
C PRO A 82 -11.87 0.90 17.68
N GLY A 83 -12.78 0.34 16.87
CA GLY A 83 -13.28 1.02 15.66
C GLY A 83 -12.43 0.86 14.39
N TRP A 84 -11.29 0.16 14.42
CA TRP A 84 -10.41 -0.03 13.25
C TRP A 84 -11.05 -0.76 12.04
N THR A 85 -12.20 -1.39 12.25
CA THR A 85 -12.97 -2.12 11.22
C THR A 85 -14.21 -1.36 10.74
N LEU A 86 -14.43 -0.14 11.23
CA LEU A 86 -15.58 0.68 10.83
C LEU A 86 -15.47 1.11 9.36
N PRO A 87 -16.61 1.30 8.65
CA PRO A 87 -16.60 1.88 7.31
C PRO A 87 -15.85 3.22 7.28
N GLY A 88 -14.98 3.40 6.28
CA GLY A 88 -14.13 4.58 6.16
C GLY A 88 -12.73 4.43 6.77
N VAL A 89 -12.49 3.41 7.59
CA VAL A 89 -11.13 3.06 8.04
C VAL A 89 -10.51 2.07 7.04
N MET A 90 -9.33 2.40 6.52
CA MET A 90 -8.58 1.55 5.60
C MET A 90 -7.07 1.74 5.75
N GLY A 91 -6.31 0.73 5.34
CA GLY A 91 -4.85 0.78 5.37
C GLY A 91 -4.26 1.73 4.33
N LEU A 92 -3.04 2.20 4.58
CA LEU A 92 -2.32 3.15 3.73
C LEU A 92 -2.03 2.56 2.34
N ALA A 93 -1.75 1.25 2.26
CA ALA A 93 -1.58 0.55 0.99
C ALA A 93 -2.88 0.54 0.19
N ALA A 94 -4.01 0.27 0.84
CA ALA A 94 -5.33 0.31 0.19
C ALA A 94 -5.69 1.73 -0.28
N THR A 95 -5.37 2.76 0.51
CA THR A 95 -5.53 4.17 0.09
C THR A 95 -4.64 4.51 -1.11
N THR A 96 -3.39 4.03 -1.13
CA THR A 96 -2.50 4.21 -2.28
C THR A 96 -3.08 3.59 -3.55
N ALA A 97 -3.67 2.40 -3.45
CA ALA A 97 -4.34 1.74 -4.57
C ALA A 97 -5.57 2.53 -5.07
N LEU A 98 -6.35 3.13 -4.15
CA LEU A 98 -7.45 4.02 -4.54
C LEU A 98 -6.94 5.26 -5.30
N LEU A 99 -5.90 5.89 -4.80
CA LEU A 99 -5.33 7.11 -5.39
C LEU A 99 -4.70 6.83 -6.76
N LYS A 100 -3.85 5.81 -6.86
CA LYS A 100 -3.05 5.53 -8.06
C LYS A 100 -3.81 4.75 -9.12
N SER A 101 -4.52 3.69 -8.75
CA SER A 101 -5.18 2.80 -9.72
C SER A 101 -6.61 3.22 -10.01
N GLN A 102 -7.36 3.62 -8.98
CA GLN A 102 -8.78 3.98 -9.13
C GLN A 102 -9.00 5.48 -9.35
N ARG A 103 -7.98 6.31 -9.13
CA ARG A 103 -8.04 7.78 -9.23
C ARG A 103 -9.15 8.39 -8.37
N VAL A 104 -9.32 7.84 -7.17
CA VAL A 104 -10.36 8.25 -6.19
C VAL A 104 -9.69 8.72 -4.89
N LEU A 105 -10.17 9.85 -4.36
CA LEU A 105 -9.77 10.35 -3.04
C LEU A 105 -10.44 9.55 -1.91
N PRO A 106 -9.74 9.28 -0.80
CA PRO A 106 -10.30 8.60 0.38
C PRO A 106 -11.20 9.56 1.18
N GLY A 107 -12.42 9.80 0.70
CA GLY A 107 -13.34 10.75 1.32
C GLY A 107 -12.91 12.22 1.15
N GLN A 108 -13.62 13.13 1.82
CA GLN A 108 -13.42 14.57 1.65
C GLN A 108 -12.33 15.16 2.56
N ARG A 109 -12.24 14.68 3.81
CA ARG A 109 -11.35 15.21 4.86
C ARG A 109 -10.73 14.07 5.67
N PRO A 110 -9.88 13.22 5.07
CA PRO A 110 -9.32 12.05 5.74
C PRO A 110 -8.34 12.44 6.85
N VAL A 111 -8.31 11.67 7.94
CA VAL A 111 -7.16 11.64 8.85
C VAL A 111 -6.23 10.53 8.38
N VAL A 112 -4.94 10.84 8.23
CA VAL A 112 -3.93 9.85 7.84
C VAL A 112 -3.07 9.57 9.06
N ALA A 113 -3.05 8.33 9.55
CA ALA A 113 -2.31 7.96 10.76
C ALA A 113 -1.46 6.72 10.52
N GLY A 114 -0.26 6.67 11.09
CA GLY A 114 0.67 5.57 10.91
C GLY A 114 2.10 5.98 11.17
N SER A 115 3.05 5.28 10.58
CA SER A 115 4.47 5.61 10.69
C SER A 115 5.24 5.36 9.41
N GLY A 116 6.40 5.99 9.33
CA GLY A 116 7.37 5.77 8.27
C GLY A 116 6.98 6.42 6.94
N PRO A 117 7.72 6.12 5.87
CA PRO A 117 7.61 6.85 4.60
C PRO A 117 6.27 6.65 3.89
N LEU A 118 5.59 5.52 4.09
CA LEU A 118 4.29 5.25 3.46
C LEU A 118 3.21 6.23 3.94
N LEU A 119 3.26 6.65 5.21
CA LEU A 119 2.35 7.66 5.77
C LEU A 119 2.40 8.96 4.95
N TRP A 120 3.62 9.46 4.76
CA TRP A 120 3.89 10.71 4.04
C TRP A 120 3.61 10.57 2.54
N ALA A 121 3.89 9.41 1.95
CA ALA A 121 3.55 9.14 0.55
C ALA A 121 2.03 9.19 0.31
N VAL A 122 1.22 8.63 1.22
CA VAL A 122 -0.25 8.70 1.14
C VAL A 122 -0.75 10.11 1.34
N ALA A 123 -0.27 10.81 2.38
CA ALA A 123 -0.67 12.19 2.65
C ALA A 123 -0.35 13.12 1.46
N SER A 124 0.86 13.01 0.91
CA SER A 124 1.27 13.74 -0.30
C SER A 124 0.44 13.35 -1.51
N GLY A 125 0.08 12.07 -1.64
CA GLY A 125 -0.81 11.60 -2.71
C GLY A 125 -2.21 12.24 -2.61
N ILE A 126 -2.78 12.32 -1.41
CA ILE A 126 -4.08 12.99 -1.21
C ILE A 126 -4.01 14.45 -1.67
N VAL A 127 -2.95 15.17 -1.27
CA VAL A 127 -2.73 16.57 -1.68
C VAL A 127 -2.53 16.71 -3.19
N ALA A 128 -1.70 15.86 -3.79
CA ALA A 128 -1.47 15.85 -5.24
C ALA A 128 -2.75 15.51 -6.03
N GLY A 129 -3.64 14.72 -5.44
CA GLY A 129 -4.97 14.41 -5.97
C GLY A 129 -6.02 15.52 -5.77
N GLY A 130 -5.66 16.66 -5.17
CA GLY A 130 -6.58 17.77 -4.90
C GLY A 130 -7.37 17.66 -3.60
N GLY A 131 -7.12 16.62 -2.79
CA GLY A 131 -7.70 16.47 -1.46
C GLY A 131 -6.90 17.23 -0.39
N MET A 132 -7.50 17.39 0.79
CA MET A 132 -6.82 17.96 1.95
C MET A 132 -7.01 17.06 3.17
N PRO A 133 -5.95 16.39 3.66
CA PRO A 133 -6.03 15.67 4.93
C PRO A 133 -6.46 16.60 6.07
N ALA A 134 -7.36 16.13 6.93
CA ALA A 134 -7.72 16.85 8.15
C ALA A 134 -6.56 16.86 9.16
N ALA A 135 -5.77 15.78 9.19
CA ALA A 135 -4.56 15.65 10.00
C ALA A 135 -3.66 14.55 9.43
N VAL A 136 -2.36 14.65 9.72
CA VAL A 136 -1.38 13.57 9.54
C VAL A 136 -0.77 13.26 10.90
N ILE A 137 -0.90 12.02 11.38
CA ILE A 137 -0.45 11.58 12.69
C ILE A 137 0.66 10.56 12.49
N ASP A 138 1.90 10.99 12.74
CA ASP A 138 3.08 10.13 12.75
C ASP A 138 3.44 9.77 14.19
N TRP A 139 3.35 8.49 14.56
CA TRP A 139 3.68 8.04 15.93
C TRP A 139 5.19 7.81 16.15
N GLN A 140 6.04 7.97 15.12
CA GLN A 140 7.50 7.91 15.24
C GLN A 140 8.16 9.27 15.49
N ILE A 141 7.46 10.38 15.24
CA ILE A 141 7.99 11.71 15.53
C ILE A 141 7.77 11.99 17.03
N PRO A 142 8.81 12.09 17.87
CA PRO A 142 8.64 12.58 19.21
C PRO A 142 8.15 14.03 19.11
N VAL A 143 6.90 14.27 19.50
CA VAL A 143 6.37 15.62 19.65
C VAL A 143 7.18 16.30 20.75
N VAL A 144 8.14 17.14 20.36
CA VAL A 144 8.91 17.96 21.30
C VAL A 144 7.91 18.87 22.00
N GLY A 145 7.65 18.62 23.29
CA GLY A 145 6.87 19.51 24.16
C GLY A 145 5.46 19.06 24.57
N CYS A 146 4.95 17.89 24.17
CA CYS A 146 3.65 17.40 24.69
C CYS A 146 3.76 16.03 25.34
N HIS A 147 4.07 16.00 26.65
CA HIS A 147 4.04 14.79 27.49
C HIS A 147 2.68 14.04 27.43
N ARG A 148 1.61 14.73 27.03
CA ARG A 148 0.27 14.14 26.91
C ARG A 148 0.12 13.23 25.68
N CYS A 149 0.75 13.57 24.54
CA CYS A 149 0.68 12.74 23.33
C CYS A 149 1.54 11.47 23.43
N GLN A 150 2.68 11.55 24.11
CA GLN A 150 3.57 10.40 24.30
C GLN A 150 2.94 9.33 25.21
N ARG A 151 2.26 9.75 26.29
CA ARG A 151 1.45 8.84 27.13
C ARG A 151 0.16 8.39 26.47
N PHE A 152 -0.47 9.20 25.60
CA PHE A 152 -1.64 8.75 24.86
C PHE A 152 -1.31 7.56 23.94
N CYS A 153 -0.19 7.61 23.20
CA CYS A 153 0.25 6.48 22.36
C CYS A 153 0.70 5.24 23.14
N GLN A 154 1.17 5.38 24.39
CA GLN A 154 1.71 4.26 25.19
C GLN A 154 0.71 3.66 26.19
N ASP A 155 -0.12 4.47 26.85
CA ASP A 155 -1.01 4.03 27.93
C ASP A 155 -2.46 3.81 27.47
N ARG A 156 -2.87 4.35 26.32
CA ARG A 156 -4.26 4.24 25.82
C ARG A 156 -4.29 4.20 24.29
N ALA A 157 -4.17 3.01 23.72
CA ALA A 157 -4.61 2.75 22.35
C ALA A 157 -6.14 2.98 22.24
N ILE A 158 -6.54 4.24 22.16
CA ILE A 158 -7.92 4.68 21.95
C ILE A 158 -7.85 5.71 20.81
N PHE A 159 -8.16 5.24 19.61
CA PHE A 159 -8.73 6.08 18.55
C PHE A 159 -10.25 5.96 18.63
#